data_AF-A0A4Q0SHQ3-F1
#
_entry.id   AF-A0A4Q0SHQ3-F1
#
_cell.length_a   1.000
_cell.length_b   1.000
_cell.length_c   1.000
_cell.angle_alpha   90.00
_cell.angle_beta   90.00
_cell.angle_gamma   90.00
#
_symmetry.space_group_name_H-M   'P 1'
#
loop_
_entity.id
_entity.type
_entity.pdbx_description
1 polymer ?
#
loop_
_entity_poly.entity_id
_entity_poly.type
_entity_poly.pdbx_seq_one_letter_code
_entity_poly.pdbx_strand_id
1 'polypeptide(L)'
;MPVKRLLQSSKLPPADIENLNKAFCKALRALDLVNHNDPIAEMVARKIIAIGATGVRDPAMISEIAIRRFTWGVPPVDTVVLR
;
A
#
# COMPACT_ATOMS: atom_id res chain seq x y z
N MET A 1 10.06 -2.95 9.70
CA MET A 1 9.34 -2.72 8.43
C MET A 1 8.71 -4.04 7.96
N PRO A 2 7.39 -4.23 8.13
CA PRO A 2 6.71 -5.50 7.85
C PRO A 2 6.78 -5.91 6.36
N VAL A 3 6.71 -4.95 5.41
CA VAL A 3 6.81 -5.26 3.96
C VAL A 3 8.13 -5.94 3.60
N LYS A 4 9.28 -5.42 4.06
CA LYS A 4 10.59 -6.05 3.80
C LYS A 4 10.68 -7.47 4.38
N ARG A 5 10.08 -7.71 5.55
CA ARG A 5 10.04 -9.03 6.18
C ARG A 5 9.15 -10.00 5.39
N LEU A 6 7.98 -9.55 4.95
CA LEU A 6 7.04 -10.35 4.16
C LEU A 6 7.56 -10.66 2.75
N LEU A 7 8.42 -9.81 2.19
CA LEU A 7 9.00 -9.97 0.86
C LEU A 7 10.39 -10.62 0.87
N GLN A 8 10.93 -11.03 2.02
CA GLN A 8 12.27 -11.66 2.12
C GLN A 8 12.43 -12.91 1.25
N SER A 9 11.37 -13.69 1.06
CA SER A 9 11.36 -14.87 0.17
C SER A 9 10.83 -14.59 -1.23
N SER A 10 10.51 -13.34 -1.55
CA SER A 10 9.96 -12.98 -2.87
C SER A 10 11.07 -12.83 -3.90
N LYS A 11 10.81 -13.26 -5.15
CA LYS A 11 11.72 -13.08 -6.30
C LYS A 11 11.58 -11.69 -6.96
N LEU A 12 10.83 -10.78 -6.33
CA LEU A 12 10.68 -9.41 -6.84
C LEU A 12 12.03 -8.70 -6.87
N PRO A 13 12.29 -7.89 -7.91
CA PRO A 13 13.51 -7.11 -7.97
C PRO A 13 13.51 -6.06 -6.83
N PRO A 14 14.70 -5.64 -6.37
CA PRO A 14 14.83 -4.71 -5.25
C PRO A 14 14.11 -3.38 -5.48
N ALA A 15 14.01 -2.91 -6.72
CA ALA A 15 13.28 -1.70 -7.09
C ALA A 15 11.76 -1.83 -6.84
N ASP A 16 11.16 -2.98 -7.16
CA ASP A 16 9.74 -3.23 -6.89
C ASP A 16 9.48 -3.36 -5.38
N ILE A 17 10.40 -3.99 -4.63
CA ILE A 17 10.34 -4.05 -3.16
C ILE A 17 10.39 -2.64 -2.56
N GLU A 18 11.24 -1.76 -3.10
CA GLU A 18 11.33 -0.38 -2.64
C GLU A 18 10.06 0.42 -2.96
N ASN A 19 9.47 0.23 -4.15
CA ASN A 19 8.19 0.84 -4.51
C ASN A 19 7.06 0.39 -3.58
N LEU A 20 6.97 -0.91 -3.28
CA LEU A 20 5.98 -1.43 -2.33
C LEU A 20 6.21 -0.88 -0.92
N ASN A 21 7.47 -0.73 -0.50
CA ASN A 21 7.79 -0.13 0.79
C ASN A 21 7.41 1.36 0.84
N LYS A 22 7.61 2.11 -0.23
CA LYS A 22 7.17 3.52 -0.35
C LYS A 22 5.64 3.62 -0.29
N ALA A 23 4.93 2.76 -1.01
CA ALA A 23 3.47 2.69 -0.99
C ALA A 23 2.94 2.40 0.42
N PHE A 24 3.59 1.48 1.13
CA PHE A 24 3.24 1.13 2.50
C PHE A 24 3.44 2.28 3.49
N CYS A 25 4.58 2.97 3.45
CA CYS A 25 4.82 4.14 4.29
C CYS A 25 3.80 5.27 4.03
N LYS A 26 3.44 5.49 2.75
CA LYS A 26 2.38 6.45 2.40
C LYS A 26 1.02 6.05 2.97
N ALA A 27 0.64 4.78 2.85
CA ALA A 27 -0.61 4.27 3.39
C ALA A 27 -0.68 4.38 4.92
N LEU A 28 0.39 4.03 5.65
CA LEU A 28 0.43 4.17 7.11
C LEU A 28 0.29 5.63 7.54
N ARG A 29 1.00 6.56 6.88
CA ARG A 29 0.90 7.99 7.18
C ARG A 29 -0.51 8.52 6.91
N ALA A 30 -1.16 8.08 5.84
CA ALA A 30 -2.52 8.50 5.50
C ALA A 30 -3.58 7.93 6.45
N LEU A 31 -3.34 6.77 7.04
CA LEU A 31 -4.21 6.12 8.02
C LEU A 31 -3.89 6.51 9.47
N ASP A 32 -2.97 7.46 9.68
CA ASP A 32 -2.45 7.88 10.99
C ASP A 32 -1.98 6.71 11.88
N LEU A 33 -1.50 5.63 11.24
CA LEU A 33 -0.98 4.44 11.91
C LEU A 33 0.46 4.72 12.37
N VAL A 34 0.59 5.43 13.48
CA VAL A 34 1.87 5.77 14.12
C VAL A 34 2.58 4.52 14.64
N ASN A 35 1.83 3.50 15.06
CA ASN A 35 2.41 2.32 15.69
C ASN A 35 2.55 1.16 14.67
N HIS A 36 3.79 0.97 14.23
CA HIS A 36 4.15 0.08 13.12
C HIS A 36 4.12 -1.42 13.48
N ASN A 37 3.86 -1.74 14.76
CA ASN A 37 3.76 -3.10 15.29
C ASN A 37 2.31 -3.54 15.49
N ASP A 38 1.34 -2.72 15.09
CA ASP A 38 -0.06 -3.09 15.13
C ASP A 38 -0.39 -4.15 14.08
N PRO A 39 -1.29 -5.10 14.40
CA PRO A 39 -1.78 -6.09 13.43
C PRO A 39 -2.42 -5.42 12.20
N ILE A 40 -2.90 -4.17 12.35
CA ILE A 40 -3.40 -3.33 11.28
C ILE A 40 -2.28 -2.98 10.27
N ALA A 41 -1.09 -2.62 10.74
CA ALA A 41 0.06 -2.32 9.89
C ALA A 41 0.49 -3.56 9.08
N GLU A 42 0.44 -4.75 9.68
CA GLU A 42 0.71 -5.99 8.95
C GLU A 42 -0.37 -6.29 7.89
N MET A 43 -1.64 -6.00 8.21
CA MET A 43 -2.75 -6.17 7.26
C MET A 43 -2.63 -5.21 6.07
N VAL A 44 -2.24 -3.96 6.30
CA VAL A 44 -1.95 -2.99 5.23
C VAL A 44 -0.77 -3.47 4.38
N ALA A 45 0.29 -4.01 5.00
CA ALA A 45 1.46 -4.53 4.27
C ALA A 45 1.09 -5.66 3.31
N ARG A 46 0.29 -6.64 3.77
CA ARG A 46 -0.22 -7.72 2.92
C ARG A 46 -1.07 -7.19 1.77
N LYS A 47 -1.91 -6.17 2.02
CA LYS A 47 -2.77 -5.59 0.98
C LYS A 47 -1.95 -4.90 -0.11
N ILE A 48 -0.95 -4.11 0.28
CA ILE A 48 -0.03 -3.43 -0.63
C ILE A 48 0.69 -4.45 -1.52
N ILE A 49 1.18 -5.56 -0.95
CA ILE A 49 1.83 -6.64 -1.70
C ILE A 49 0.86 -7.29 -2.69
N ALA A 50 -0.38 -7.56 -2.26
CA ALA A 50 -1.40 -8.14 -3.12
C ALA A 50 -1.77 -7.22 -4.30
N ILE A 51 -1.86 -5.90 -4.08
CA ILE A 51 -2.10 -4.91 -5.15
C ILE A 51 -0.89 -4.82 -6.09
N GLY A 52 0.33 -4.86 -5.56
CA GLY A 52 1.54 -4.93 -6.38
C GLY A 52 1.60 -6.17 -7.28
N ALA A 53 1.12 -7.30 -6.76
CA ALA A 53 1.04 -8.55 -7.50
C ALA A 53 0.04 -8.52 -8.67
N THR A 54 -0.91 -7.57 -8.70
CA THR A 54 -1.82 -7.41 -9.85
C THR A 54 -1.19 -6.66 -11.03
N GLY A 55 0.09 -6.26 -10.92
CA GLY A 55 0.84 -5.57 -11.97
C GLY A 55 0.88 -4.05 -11.82
N VAL A 56 0.23 -3.47 -10.80
CA VAL A 56 0.37 -2.05 -10.48
C VAL A 56 1.76 -1.83 -9.87
N ARG A 57 2.57 -0.98 -10.52
CA ARG A 57 3.94 -0.67 -10.08
C ARG A 57 4.10 0.71 -9.47
N ASP A 58 3.12 1.60 -9.69
CA ASP A 58 3.18 2.96 -9.17
C ASP A 58 2.89 2.98 -7.65
N PRO A 59 3.84 3.45 -6.83
CA PRO A 59 3.69 3.39 -5.38
C PRO A 59 2.57 4.32 -4.86
N ALA A 60 2.23 5.40 -5.57
CA ALA A 60 1.12 6.27 -5.18
C ALA A 60 -0.21 5.58 -5.44
N MET A 61 -0.41 4.99 -6.62
CA MET A 61 -1.62 4.22 -6.95
C MET A 61 -1.82 3.04 -5.99
N ILE A 62 -0.76 2.27 -5.71
CA ILE A 62 -0.82 1.14 -4.78
C ILE A 62 -1.26 1.60 -3.39
N SER A 63 -0.68 2.71 -2.89
CA SER A 63 -1.03 3.27 -1.59
C SER A 63 -2.48 3.75 -1.56
N GLU A 64 -2.94 4.41 -2.61
CA GLU A 64 -4.28 4.96 -2.69
C GLU A 64 -5.34 3.86 -2.74
N ILE A 65 -5.12 2.82 -3.55
CA ILE A 65 -6.00 1.65 -3.60
C ILE A 65 -6.05 0.97 -2.24
N ALA A 66 -4.91 0.83 -1.54
CA ALA A 66 -4.88 0.24 -0.22
C ALA A 66 -5.64 1.07 0.82
N ILE A 67 -5.47 2.40 0.82
CA ILE A 67 -6.19 3.33 1.70
C ILE A 67 -7.69 3.24 1.43
N ARG A 68 -8.13 3.43 0.17
CA ARG A 68 -9.54 3.36 -0.23
C ARG A 68 -10.22 2.07 0.22
N ARG A 69 -9.50 0.95 0.17
CA ARG A 69 -10.03 -0.37 0.54
C ARG A 69 -10.06 -0.60 2.05
N PHE A 70 -9.33 0.20 2.82
CA PHE A 70 -9.36 0.24 4.28
C PHE A 70 -10.38 1.26 4.81
N THR A 71 -10.62 2.36 4.08
CA THR A 71 -11.46 3.49 4.48
C THR A 71 -12.90 3.44 3.95
N TRP A 72 -13.43 2.26 3.58
CA TRP A 72 -14.81 2.13 3.08
C TRP A 72 -15.79 2.77 4.11
N GLY A 73 -16.55 3.83 3.79
CA GLY A 73 -16.95 4.35 2.48
C GLY A 73 -16.70 5.83 2.19
N VAL A 74 -15.48 6.17 1.74
CA VAL A 74 -15.25 7.42 0.99
C VAL A 74 -15.29 7.11 -0.52
N PRO A 75 -16.18 7.75 -1.32
CA PRO A 75 -16.26 7.52 -2.75
C PRO A 75 -15.00 8.00 -3.49
N PRO A 76 -14.73 7.47 -4.70
CA PRO A 76 -13.52 7.74 -5.47
C PRO A 76 -13.37 9.23 -5.83
N VAL A 77 -12.17 9.79 -5.62
CA VAL A 77 -11.75 11.15 -6.05
C VAL A 77 -11.72 11.35 -7.57
N ASP A 78 -12.13 10.34 -8.36
CA ASP A 78 -12.15 10.40 -9.82
C ASP A 78 -13.37 11.15 -10.40
N THR A 79 -14.19 11.81 -9.57
CA THR A 79 -15.35 12.57 -10.08
C THR A 79 -14.99 14.01 -10.51
N VAL A 80 -13.72 14.44 -10.43
CA VAL A 80 -13.33 15.83 -10.74
C VAL A 80 -12.10 15.92 -11.63
N VAL A 81 -12.03 15.16 -12.74
CA VAL A 81 -11.34 15.61 -13.97
C VAL A 81 -12.01 14.94 -15.17
N LEU A 82 -13.19 15.42 -15.57
CA LEU A 82 -13.77 15.33 -16.92
C LEU A 82 -15.12 16.07 -16.90
N ARG A 83 -15.07 17.39 -16.69
CA ARG A 83 -16.13 18.31 -17.11
C ARG A 83 -15.55 19.69 -17.33
#